data_AF-A0AAV5EM37-F1
#
_entry.id   AF-A0AAV5EM37-F1
#
_cell.length_a   1.000
_cell.length_b   1.000
_cell.length_c   1.000
_cell.angle_alpha   90.00
_cell.angle_beta   90.00
_cell.angle_gamma   90.00
#
_symmetry.space_group_name_H-M   'P 1'
#
loop_
_entity.id
_entity.type
_entity.pdbx_description
1 polymer ?
#
loop_
_entity_poly.entity_id
_entity_poly.type
_entity_poly.pdbx_seq_one_letter_code
_entity_poly.pdbx_strand_id
1 'polypeptide(L)'
;MLAAAASAVPRLRLAAPSPPLRRAPGRRQWLLPRRRPLSSSVPNVTPAAGAGELEPPDLPRLANAARISLSPQQAEEFAPKIQQVVDWFGQLQAVDLESIEPSLRAGTAAGSSLREDKPETFANRDAIVEAIPSYDDPYIKVPRVLNKE
;
A
#
# COMPACT_ATOMS: atom_id res chain seq x y z
N MET A 1 -47.38 -37.02 56.73
CA MET A 1 -47.34 -35.84 55.84
C MET A 1 -45.88 -35.40 55.76
N LEU A 2 -45.16 -35.84 54.71
CA LEU A 2 -44.72 -35.03 53.55
C LEU A 2 -43.73 -33.91 53.95
N ALA A 3 -42.57 -33.71 53.32
CA ALA A 3 -41.79 -34.43 52.32
C ALA A 3 -40.41 -33.74 52.27
N ALA A 4 -39.33 -34.51 52.05
CA ALA A 4 -37.99 -33.99 51.85
C ALA A 4 -37.85 -33.41 50.44
N ALA A 5 -37.43 -32.15 50.32
CA ALA A 5 -37.15 -31.50 49.04
C ALA A 5 -35.68 -31.71 48.64
N ALA A 6 -35.47 -32.51 47.60
CA ALA A 6 -34.21 -32.67 46.91
C ALA A 6 -33.96 -31.45 46.01
N SER A 7 -32.83 -30.76 46.17
CA SER A 7 -32.37 -29.74 45.22
C SER A 7 -31.21 -30.29 44.41
N ALA A 8 -31.39 -30.27 43.09
CA ALA A 8 -30.54 -30.89 42.10
C ALA A 8 -29.22 -30.14 41.88
N VAL A 9 -28.12 -30.89 41.80
CA VAL A 9 -26.79 -30.43 41.40
C VAL A 9 -26.75 -30.28 39.87
N PRO A 10 -26.27 -29.16 39.29
CA PRO A 10 -26.19 -29.01 37.84
C PRO A 10 -25.03 -29.84 37.29
N ARG A 11 -25.35 -30.72 36.33
CA ARG A 11 -24.39 -31.53 35.56
C ARG A 11 -23.52 -30.63 34.68
N LEU A 12 -22.21 -30.63 34.94
CA LEU A 12 -21.19 -30.08 34.05
C LEU A 12 -21.26 -30.80 32.69
N ARG A 13 -21.46 -30.03 31.62
CA ARG A 13 -21.35 -30.50 30.23
C ARG A 13 -19.90 -30.89 29.95
N LEU A 14 -19.70 -32.18 29.67
CA LEU A 14 -18.44 -32.75 29.22
C LEU A 14 -18.03 -32.11 27.89
N ALA A 15 -16.84 -31.53 27.85
CA ALA A 15 -16.21 -31.02 26.63
C ALA A 15 -16.05 -32.16 25.61
N ALA A 16 -16.43 -31.90 24.36
CA ALA A 16 -16.19 -32.83 23.26
C ALA A 16 -14.67 -32.95 22.98
N PRO A 17 -14.17 -34.15 22.63
CA PRO A 17 -12.75 -34.33 22.35
C PRO A 17 -12.36 -33.69 21.01
N SER A 18 -11.23 -32.98 21.01
CA SER A 18 -10.60 -32.40 19.83
C SER A 18 -10.27 -33.45 18.78
N PRO A 19 -10.47 -33.19 17.47
CA PRO A 19 -10.07 -34.13 16.42
C PRO A 19 -8.54 -34.21 16.28
N PRO A 20 -7.98 -35.38 15.93
CA PRO A 20 -6.53 -35.55 15.84
C PRO A 20 -5.93 -34.83 14.63
N LEU A 21 -4.76 -34.25 14.82
CA LEU A 21 -3.93 -33.67 13.77
C LEU A 21 -3.53 -34.75 12.76
N ARG A 22 -4.00 -34.60 11.52
CA ARG A 22 -3.68 -35.47 10.39
C ARG A 22 -2.22 -35.24 10.00
N ARG A 23 -1.36 -36.23 10.24
CA ARG A 23 0.03 -36.29 9.73
C ARG A 23 0.00 -36.29 8.20
N ALA A 24 0.59 -35.27 7.58
CA ALA A 24 0.85 -35.24 6.13
C ALA A 24 2.13 -36.04 5.81
N PRO A 25 2.12 -36.93 4.80
CA PRO A 25 3.35 -37.55 4.30
C PRO A 25 3.99 -36.69 3.22
N GLY A 26 5.32 -36.67 3.20
CA GLY A 26 6.11 -36.32 2.01
C GLY A 26 6.53 -34.86 1.92
N ARG A 27 7.71 -34.55 2.46
CA ARG A 27 8.48 -33.35 2.09
C ARG A 27 8.79 -33.42 0.59
N ARG A 28 8.01 -32.72 -0.23
CA ARG A 28 8.45 -32.35 -1.57
C ARG A 28 9.47 -31.24 -1.40
N GLN A 29 10.72 -31.56 -1.69
CA GLN A 29 11.82 -30.62 -1.87
C GLN A 29 11.39 -29.52 -2.86
N TRP A 30 11.15 -28.32 -2.35
CA TRP A 30 10.97 -27.15 -3.19
C TRP A 30 12.36 -26.78 -3.73
N LEU A 31 12.58 -27.05 -5.02
CA LEU A 31 13.73 -26.52 -5.73
C LEU A 31 13.57 -25.00 -5.76
N LEU A 32 14.33 -24.31 -4.92
CA LEU A 32 14.44 -22.85 -4.93
C LEU A 32 14.89 -22.42 -6.34
N PRO A 33 14.14 -21.57 -7.07
CA PRO A 33 14.68 -21.00 -8.28
C PRO A 33 15.88 -20.14 -7.90
N ARG A 34 17.02 -20.37 -8.57
CA ARG A 34 18.23 -19.55 -8.45
C ARG A 34 17.83 -18.08 -8.58
N ARG A 35 18.14 -17.29 -7.55
CA ARG A 35 17.93 -15.83 -7.57
C ARG A 35 18.68 -15.25 -8.77
N ARG A 36 17.94 -14.70 -9.74
CA ARG A 36 18.51 -13.78 -10.72
C ARG A 36 19.00 -12.55 -9.95
N PRO A 37 20.27 -12.13 -10.09
CA PRO A 37 20.69 -10.84 -9.56
C PRO A 37 19.87 -9.75 -10.23
N LEU A 38 19.31 -8.85 -9.42
CA LEU A 38 18.66 -7.63 -9.91
C LEU A 38 19.73 -6.81 -10.62
N SER A 39 19.66 -6.77 -11.95
CA SER A 39 20.45 -5.83 -12.75
C SER A 39 19.98 -4.43 -12.37
N SER A 40 20.86 -3.65 -11.75
CA SER A 40 20.63 -2.28 -11.32
C SER A 40 20.65 -1.27 -12.46
N SER A 41 20.37 -1.69 -13.70
CA SER A 41 20.23 -0.76 -14.81
C SER A 41 18.83 -0.17 -14.75
N VAL A 42 18.67 0.83 -13.88
CA VAL A 42 17.63 1.81 -14.07
C VAL A 42 18.03 2.59 -15.33
N PRO A 43 17.18 2.69 -16.37
CA PRO A 43 17.50 3.56 -17.49
C PRO A 43 17.63 4.98 -16.93
N ASN A 44 18.83 5.53 -16.99
CA ASN A 44 19.05 6.94 -16.74
C ASN A 44 18.21 7.68 -17.79
N VAL A 45 17.11 8.31 -17.37
CA VAL A 45 16.38 9.23 -18.24
C VAL A 45 17.28 10.45 -18.33
N THR A 46 18.13 10.49 -19.34
CA THR A 46 18.89 11.69 -19.69
C THR A 46 17.86 12.78 -19.98
N PRO A 47 17.75 13.86 -19.18
CA PRO A 47 16.99 15.01 -19.63
C PRO A 47 17.70 15.50 -20.88
N ALA A 48 16.98 15.58 -22.00
CA ALA A 48 17.52 16.17 -23.20
C ALA A 48 17.96 17.59 -22.85
N ALA A 49 19.25 17.88 -22.97
CA ALA A 49 19.81 19.21 -22.80
C ALA A 49 19.13 20.14 -23.82
N GLY A 50 18.19 20.93 -23.32
CA GLY A 50 17.48 21.95 -24.06
C GLY A 50 16.99 22.98 -23.06
N ALA A 51 17.67 24.13 -23.01
CA ALA A 51 17.10 25.34 -22.43
C ALA A 51 15.82 25.64 -23.20
N GLY A 52 14.68 25.22 -22.66
CA GLY A 52 13.40 25.22 -23.34
C GLY A 52 12.29 25.39 -22.34
N GLU A 53 11.43 26.37 -22.64
CA GLU A 53 10.19 26.65 -21.94
C GLU A 53 9.44 25.34 -21.60
N LEU A 54 9.11 25.17 -20.32
CA LEU A 54 8.44 23.96 -19.86
C LEU A 54 7.04 23.90 -20.48
N GLU A 55 6.75 22.81 -21.19
CA GLU A 55 5.43 22.61 -21.79
C GLU A 55 4.36 22.68 -20.69
N PRO A 56 3.30 23.48 -20.88
CA PRO A 56 2.25 23.60 -19.89
C PRO A 56 1.60 22.24 -19.63
N PRO A 57 1.49 21.79 -18.37
CA PRO A 57 0.99 20.47 -18.06
C PRO A 57 -0.50 20.33 -18.37
N ASP A 58 -0.89 19.21 -18.98
CA ASP A 58 -2.28 18.80 -19.16
C ASP A 58 -2.94 18.49 -17.80
N LEU A 59 -3.71 19.46 -17.30
CA LEU A 59 -4.40 19.40 -16.01
C LEU A 59 -5.41 18.25 -15.89
N PRO A 60 -6.33 18.04 -16.86
CA PRO A 60 -7.21 16.88 -16.87
C PRO A 60 -6.46 15.54 -16.72
N ARG A 61 -5.34 15.38 -17.43
CA ARG A 61 -4.52 14.17 -17.35
C ARG A 61 -3.83 14.05 -15.98
N LEU A 62 -3.30 15.14 -15.44
CA LEU A 62 -2.68 15.19 -14.11
C LEU A 62 -3.70 14.84 -13.01
N ALA A 63 -4.90 15.41 -13.07
CA ALA A 63 -5.97 15.15 -12.12
C ALA A 63 -6.40 13.67 -12.14
N ASN A 64 -6.51 13.07 -13.33
CA ASN A 64 -6.81 11.65 -13.47
C ASN A 64 -5.72 10.76 -12.85
N ALA A 65 -4.44 11.10 -13.05
CA ALA A 65 -3.31 10.38 -12.44
C ALA A 65 -3.34 10.45 -10.91
N ALA A 66 -3.71 11.61 -10.35
CA ALA A 66 -3.85 11.83 -8.92
C ALA A 66 -5.20 11.33 -8.33
N ARG A 67 -6.11 10.80 -9.15
CA ARG A 67 -7.49 10.44 -8.76
C ARG A 67 -8.28 11.61 -8.16
N ILE A 68 -8.02 12.82 -8.66
CA ILE A 68 -8.74 14.04 -8.29
C ILE A 68 -9.83 14.30 -9.32
N SER A 69 -11.06 14.51 -8.85
CA SER A 69 -12.17 14.95 -9.71
C SER A 69 -12.06 16.45 -9.93
N LEU A 70 -11.98 16.87 -11.19
CA LEU A 70 -11.78 18.27 -11.59
C LEU A 70 -12.86 18.67 -12.60
N SER A 71 -13.56 19.78 -12.35
CA SER A 71 -14.47 20.37 -13.33
C SER A 71 -13.71 21.21 -14.38
N PRO A 72 -14.27 21.44 -15.58
CA PRO A 72 -13.61 22.27 -16.60
C PRO A 72 -13.30 23.69 -16.11
N GLN A 73 -14.22 24.28 -15.35
CA GLN A 73 -14.07 25.63 -14.77
C GLN A 73 -12.92 25.69 -13.76
N GLN A 74 -12.79 24.68 -12.91
CA GLN A 74 -11.67 24.57 -11.98
C GLN A 74 -10.35 24.36 -12.73
N ALA A 75 -10.36 23.59 -13.82
CA ALA A 75 -9.17 23.40 -14.64
C ALA A 75 -8.65 24.74 -15.19
N GLU A 76 -9.53 25.60 -15.72
CA GLU A 76 -9.17 26.93 -16.19
C GLU A 76 -8.62 27.82 -15.07
N GLU A 77 -9.20 27.73 -13.87
CA GLU A 77 -8.74 28.50 -12.70
C GLU A 77 -7.36 28.05 -12.18
N PHE A 78 -7.10 26.74 -12.18
CA PHE A 78 -5.85 26.17 -11.66
C PHE A 78 -4.72 26.15 -12.69
N ALA A 79 -5.01 26.19 -14.00
CA ALA A 79 -4.01 26.18 -15.07
C ALA A 79 -2.89 27.21 -14.87
N PRO A 80 -3.18 28.52 -14.72
CA PRO A 80 -2.12 29.52 -14.55
C PRO A 80 -1.34 29.35 -13.23
N LYS A 81 -1.99 28.85 -12.18
CA LYS A 81 -1.36 28.65 -10.86
C LYS A 81 -0.34 27.51 -10.93
N ILE A 82 -0.69 26.40 -11.59
CA ILE A 82 0.24 25.29 -11.79
C ILE A 82 1.37 25.68 -12.74
N GLN A 83 1.07 26.44 -13.80
CA GLN A 83 2.10 26.95 -14.70
C GLN A 83 3.15 27.77 -13.95
N GLN A 84 2.73 28.71 -13.09
CA GLN A 84 3.65 29.52 -12.29
C GLN A 84 4.58 28.67 -11.41
N VAL A 85 4.07 27.58 -10.83
CA VAL A 85 4.88 26.66 -10.02
C VAL A 85 5.90 25.92 -10.90
N VAL A 86 5.47 25.43 -12.06
CA VAL A 86 6.33 24.73 -13.03
C VAL A 86 7.43 25.66 -13.52
N ASP A 87 7.10 26.89 -13.91
CA ASP A 87 8.06 27.91 -14.36
C ASP A 87 9.10 28.22 -13.26
N TRP A 88 8.66 28.31 -12.00
CA TRP A 88 9.56 28.51 -10.87
C TRP A 88 10.54 27.33 -10.70
N PHE A 89 10.07 26.08 -10.83
CA PHE A 89 10.94 24.90 -10.83
C PHE A 89 11.85 24.84 -12.06
N GLY A 90 11.44 25.40 -13.19
CA GLY A 90 12.25 25.48 -14.42
C GLY A 90 13.58 26.20 -14.23
N GLN A 91 13.71 27.08 -13.22
CA GLN A 91 14.97 27.73 -12.86
C GLN A 91 16.08 26.72 -12.51
N LEU A 92 15.71 25.52 -12.03
CA LEU A 92 16.68 24.47 -11.69
C LEU A 92 17.39 23.88 -12.92
N GLN A 93 16.82 24.02 -14.13
CA GLN A 93 17.46 23.55 -15.36
C GLN A 93 18.72 24.35 -15.74
N ALA A 94 18.90 25.56 -15.19
CA ALA A 94 20.09 26.37 -15.42
C ALA A 94 21.31 25.91 -14.60
N VAL A 95 21.13 24.99 -13.66
CA VAL A 95 22.19 24.49 -12.78
C VAL A 95 22.85 23.27 -13.41
N ASP A 96 24.19 23.28 -13.53
CA ASP A 96 24.96 22.11 -14.00
C ASP A 96 25.05 21.04 -12.91
N LEU A 97 24.59 19.83 -13.23
CA LEU A 97 24.53 18.67 -12.34
C LEU A 97 25.23 17.43 -12.92
N GLU A 98 25.95 17.54 -14.05
CA GLU A 98 26.52 16.38 -14.77
C GLU A 98 27.50 15.54 -13.95
N SER A 99 28.10 16.12 -12.91
CA SER A 99 29.09 15.47 -12.04
C SER A 99 28.57 15.11 -10.64
N ILE A 100 27.28 15.35 -10.36
CA ILE A 100 26.71 15.19 -9.02
C ILE A 100 25.75 13.99 -8.99
N GLU A 101 26.03 13.04 -8.11
CA GLU A 101 25.14 11.90 -7.87
C GLU A 101 23.83 12.34 -7.18
N PRO A 102 22.65 11.84 -7.61
CA PRO A 102 21.37 12.15 -6.98
C PRO A 102 21.31 11.74 -5.50
N SER A 103 20.87 12.66 -4.64
CA SER A 103 20.63 12.36 -3.22
C SER A 103 19.23 11.79 -3.00
N LEU A 104 19.14 10.52 -2.60
CA LEU A 104 17.87 9.82 -2.35
C LEU A 104 17.37 9.94 -0.89
N ARG A 105 18.29 10.13 0.06
CA ARG A 105 17.95 10.26 1.48
C ARG A 105 18.98 11.14 2.18
N ALA A 106 18.49 12.16 2.87
CA ALA A 106 19.34 13.02 3.69
C ALA A 106 19.91 12.23 4.88
N GLY A 107 21.24 12.22 5.03
CA GLY A 107 21.91 11.88 6.29
C GLY A 107 22.01 10.41 6.67
N THR A 108 21.79 9.44 5.77
CA THR A 108 22.04 8.04 6.15
C THR A 108 22.75 7.24 5.06
N ALA A 109 24.02 6.92 5.31
CA ALA A 109 24.65 5.68 4.86
C ALA A 109 24.21 4.47 5.71
N ALA A 110 23.09 4.59 6.45
CA ALA A 110 22.57 3.53 7.28
C ALA A 110 21.95 2.47 6.38
N GLY A 111 22.58 1.29 6.36
CA GLY A 111 22.14 0.13 5.59
C GLY A 111 20.65 -0.17 5.82
N SER A 112 20.02 -0.72 4.80
CA SER A 112 18.61 -1.14 4.82
C SER A 112 18.29 -1.88 6.13
N SER A 113 17.49 -1.27 7.00
CA SER A 113 16.99 -1.93 8.21
C SER A 113 15.99 -3.01 7.78
N LEU A 114 16.35 -4.27 7.95
CA LEU A 114 15.44 -5.39 7.69
C LEU A 114 14.62 -5.67 8.95
N ARG A 115 13.31 -5.81 8.79
CA ARG A 115 12.43 -6.33 9.86
C ARG A 115 12.71 -7.82 10.05
N GLU A 116 12.70 -8.31 11.29
CA GLU A 116 12.77 -9.74 11.56
C GLU A 116 11.52 -10.48 11.02
N ASP A 117 11.72 -11.68 10.49
CA ASP A 117 10.62 -12.53 10.00
C ASP A 117 9.94 -13.28 11.16
N LYS A 118 9.33 -12.51 12.07
CA LYS A 118 8.52 -13.03 13.17
C LYS A 118 7.07 -12.58 13.00
N PRO A 119 6.08 -13.48 13.18
CA PRO A 119 4.68 -13.12 13.14
C PRO A 119 4.31 -12.32 14.39
N GLU A 120 3.57 -11.24 14.20
CA GLU A 120 3.04 -10.40 15.28
C GLU A 120 1.51 -10.38 15.19
N THR A 121 0.85 -10.50 16.34
CA THR A 121 -0.61 -10.42 16.42
C THR A 121 -1.02 -8.97 16.61
N PHE A 122 -1.88 -8.45 15.74
CA PHE A 122 -2.48 -7.14 15.92
C PHE A 122 -3.65 -7.23 16.90
N ALA A 123 -3.51 -6.58 18.07
CA ALA A 123 -4.53 -6.64 19.12
C ALA A 123 -5.81 -5.87 18.80
N ASN A 124 -5.73 -4.85 17.92
CA ASN A 124 -6.80 -3.89 17.72
C ASN A 124 -7.56 -4.08 16.39
N ARG A 125 -7.94 -5.32 16.06
CA ARG A 125 -8.69 -5.61 14.83
C ARG A 125 -10.03 -4.87 14.82
N ASP A 126 -10.71 -4.81 15.95
CA ASP A 126 -12.06 -4.26 16.04
C ASP A 126 -12.09 -2.76 15.73
N ALA A 127 -11.14 -1.96 16.26
CA ALA A 127 -11.05 -0.54 15.90
C ALA A 127 -10.65 -0.30 14.43
N ILE A 128 -9.88 -1.20 13.82
CA ILE A 128 -9.57 -1.13 12.39
C ILE A 128 -10.84 -1.32 11.57
N VAL A 129 -11.68 -2.28 11.94
CA VAL A 129 -12.96 -2.54 11.24
C VAL A 129 -13.95 -1.41 11.45
N GLU A 130 -14.02 -0.84 12.65
CA GLU A 130 -14.88 0.32 12.96
C GLU A 130 -14.52 1.56 12.14
N ALA A 131 -13.25 1.74 11.77
CA ALA A 131 -12.81 2.84 10.91
C ALA A 131 -13.21 2.69 9.43
N ILE A 132 -13.75 1.52 9.02
CA ILE A 132 -14.10 1.24 7.63
C ILE A 132 -15.52 1.76 7.34
N PRO A 133 -15.71 2.69 6.37
CA PRO A 133 -17.02 3.29 6.11
C PRO A 133 -18.11 2.29 5.69
N SER A 134 -17.75 1.20 5.01
CA SER A 134 -18.70 0.20 4.54
C SER A 134 -18.05 -1.19 4.47
N TYR A 135 -18.61 -2.17 5.18
CA TYR A 135 -18.11 -3.53 5.20
C TYR A 135 -19.25 -4.56 5.35
N ASP A 136 -18.97 -5.82 5.01
CA ASP A 136 -19.79 -7.01 5.25
C ASP A 136 -18.85 -8.07 5.80
N ASP A 137 -18.80 -8.30 7.12
CA ASP A 137 -17.75 -9.15 7.72
C ASP A 137 -17.71 -10.53 7.02
N PRO A 138 -16.55 -10.97 6.48
CA PRO A 138 -15.17 -10.46 6.67
C PRO A 138 -14.63 -9.50 5.58
N TYR A 139 -15.47 -8.98 4.69
CA TYR A 139 -15.11 -8.22 3.48
C TYR A 139 -15.35 -6.70 3.59
N ILE A 140 -14.56 -5.93 2.86
CA ILE A 140 -14.77 -4.48 2.66
C ILE A 140 -15.65 -4.28 1.42
N LYS A 141 -16.69 -3.45 1.54
CA LYS A 141 -17.57 -3.13 0.41
C LYS A 141 -16.91 -2.05 -0.45
N VAL A 142 -16.66 -2.37 -1.72
CA VAL A 142 -16.17 -1.43 -2.71
C VAL A 142 -17.10 -1.40 -3.93
N PRO A 143 -17.20 -0.28 -4.65
CA PRO A 143 -17.90 -0.24 -5.93
C PRO A 143 -17.32 -1.30 -6.87
N ARG A 144 -18.21 -1.94 -7.64
CA ARG A 144 -17.81 -2.98 -8.60
C ARG A 144 -16.83 -2.38 -9.61
N VAL A 145 -15.69 -3.03 -9.80
CA VAL A 145 -14.75 -2.67 -10.86
C VAL A 145 -15.39 -2.99 -12.21
N LEU A 146 -15.65 -1.95 -13.00
CA LEU A 146 -16.07 -2.06 -14.39
C LEU A 146 -14.81 -1.90 -15.24
N ASN A 147 -14.57 -2.84 -16.15
CA ASN A 147 -13.53 -2.65 -17.16
C ASN A 147 -14.02 -1.59 -18.14
N LYS A 148 -13.22 -0.55 -18.36
CA LYS A 148 -13.42 0.41 -19.45
C LYS A 148 -12.80 -0.23 -20.68
N GLU A 149 -13.63 -0.61 -21.66
CA GLU A 149 -13.18 -0.89 -23.04
C GLU A 149 -12.64 0.40 -23.67
#